data_AF-A0A958XFL2-F1
#
_entry.id   AF-A0A958XFL2-F1
#
_cell.length_a   1.000
_cell.length_b   1.000
_cell.length_c   1.000
_cell.angle_alpha   90.00
_cell.angle_beta   90.00
_cell.angle_gamma   90.00
#
_symmetry.space_group_name_H-M   'P 1'
#
loop_
_entity.id
_entity.type
_entity.pdbx_description
1 polymer ?
#
loop_
_entity_poly.entity_id
_entity_poly.type
_entity_poly.pdbx_seq_one_letter_code
_entity_poly.pdbx_strand_id
1 'polypeptide(L)' 'EDGQVRIDQWLDTLDRPTVVVAHGAIGRCVVAGLARLPKRDLVDMVMRQGCYCRLADGQADWFDATVDAS' A
#
# COMPACT_ATOMS: atom_id res chain seq x y z
N GLU A 1 15.71 5.83 7.99
CA GLU A 1 16.21 4.87 6.96
C GLU A 1 15.80 3.43 7.24
N ASP A 2 15.83 2.96 8.49
CA ASP A 2 15.56 1.56 8.86
C ASP A 2 14.17 1.02 8.43
N GLY A 3 13.12 1.83 8.54
CA GLY A 3 11.76 1.38 8.22
C GLY A 3 11.52 0.99 6.76
N GLN A 4 12.19 1.63 5.79
CA GLN A 4 12.01 1.30 4.38
C GLN A 4 12.67 -0.04 4.04
N VAL A 5 13.89 -0.27 4.52
CA VAL A 5 14.65 -1.51 4.27
C VAL A 5 13.88 -2.73 4.78
N ARG A 6 13.24 -2.63 5.95
CA ARG A 6 12.42 -3.70 6.51
C ARG A 6 11.17 -3.98 5.67
N ILE A 7 10.57 -2.95 5.07
CA ILE A 7 9.41 -3.10 4.20
C ILE A 7 9.83 -3.77 2.89
N ASP A 8 10.94 -3.33 2.29
CA ASP A 8 11.45 -3.92 1.05
C ASP A 8 11.77 -5.41 1.24
N GLN A 9 12.47 -5.76 2.33
CA GLN A 9 12.76 -7.16 2.68
C GLN A 9 11.50 -8.00 2.88
N TRP A 10 10.46 -7.42 3.49
CA TRP A 10 9.19 -8.11 3.67
C TRP A 10 8.43 -8.26 2.35
N LEU A 11 8.43 -7.24 1.49
CA LEU A 11 7.81 -7.29 0.16
C LEU A 11 8.42 -8.40 -0.72
N ASP A 12 9.73 -8.61 -0.63
CA ASP A 12 10.44 -9.70 -1.31
C ASP A 12 9.97 -11.10 -0.88
N THR A 13 9.30 -11.24 0.27
CA THR A 13 8.75 -12.53 0.74
C THR A 13 7.35 -12.84 0.19
N LEU A 14 6.68 -11.88 -0.46
CA LEU A 14 5.30 -12.04 -0.91
C LEU A 14 5.25 -12.78 -2.25
N ASP A 15 4.86 -14.06 -2.21
CA ASP A 15 4.79 -14.96 -3.38
C ASP A 15 3.36 -15.22 -3.88
N ARG A 16 2.35 -14.66 -3.20
CA ARG A 16 0.93 -14.92 -3.44
C ARG A 16 0.08 -13.68 -3.13
N PRO A 17 -1.17 -13.62 -3.60
CA PRO A 17 -2.12 -12.58 -3.19
C PRO A 17 -2.21 -12.48 -1.66
N THR A 18 -1.93 -11.30 -1.11
CA THR A 18 -1.78 -11.07 0.33
C THR A 18 -2.60 -9.86 0.76
N VAL A 19 -3.33 -10.00 1.88
CA VAL A 19 -4.05 -8.89 2.52
C VAL A 19 -3.21 -8.34 3.66
N VAL A 20 -3.08 -7.02 3.72
CA VAL A 20 -2.21 -6.32 4.68
C VAL A 20 -3.04 -5.29 5.43
N VAL A 21 -2.97 -5.31 6.76
CA VAL A 21 -3.58 -4.28 7.62
C VAL A 21 -2.47 -3.50 8.29
N ALA A 22 -2.37 -2.22 7.98
CA ALA A 22 -1.26 -1.37 8.41
C ALA A 22 -1.76 0.00 8.91
N HIS A 23 -0.98 0.60 9.79
CA HIS A 23 -1.19 2.00 10.20
C HIS A 23 -0.74 2.94 9.08
N GLY A 24 -1.32 4.15 9.00
CA GLY A 24 -1.18 5.04 7.85
C GLY A 24 0.26 5.30 7.40
N ALA A 25 1.23 5.41 8.32
CA ALA A 25 2.64 5.60 7.95
C ALA A 25 3.24 4.38 7.23
N ILE A 26 2.97 3.16 7.73
CA ILE A 26 3.45 1.92 7.12
C ILE A 26 2.71 1.63 5.81
N GLY A 27 1.39 1.84 5.79
CA GLY A 27 0.58 1.70 4.57
C GLY A 27 1.10 2.57 3.43
N ARG A 28 1.52 3.81 3.72
CA ARG A 28 2.13 4.68 2.71
C ARG A 28 3.41 4.13 2.11
N CYS A 29 4.32 3.62 2.94
CA CYS A 29 5.58 3.05 2.47
C CYS A 29 5.35 1.81 1.58
N VAL A 30 4.38 0.96 1.93
CA VAL A 30 4.00 -0.22 1.14
C VAL A 30 3.45 0.19 -0.24
N VAL A 31 2.46 1.10 -0.25
CA VAL A 31 1.84 1.59 -1.50
C VAL A 31 2.88 2.23 -2.41
N ALA A 32 3.75 3.10 -1.88
CA ALA A 32 4.75 3.76 -2.72
C ALA A 32 5.85 2.81 -3.22
N GLY A 33 6.27 1.83 -2.41
CA GLY A 33 7.22 0.82 -2.86
C GLY A 33 6.68 0.02 -4.04
N LEU A 34 5.43 -0.46 -3.92
CA LEU A 34 4.80 -1.29 -4.95
C LEU A 34 4.34 -0.50 -6.18
N ALA A 35 3.87 0.74 -6.01
CA ALA A 35 3.48 1.62 -7.11
C ALA A 35 4.63 2.46 -7.66
N ARG A 36 5.87 2.25 -7.18
CA ARG A 36 7.09 2.97 -7.58
C ARG A 36 6.95 4.49 -7.52
N LEU A 37 6.21 4.99 -6.53
CA LEU A 37 5.97 6.43 -6.35
C LEU A 37 7.20 7.11 -5.77
N PRO A 38 7.54 8.34 -6.20
CA PRO A 38 8.67 9.07 -5.65
C PRO A 38 8.39 9.48 -4.20
N LYS A 39 9.43 9.49 -3.35
CA LYS A 39 9.31 9.74 -1.90
C LYS A 39 8.61 11.06 -1.53
N ARG A 40 8.62 12.07 -2.40
CA ARG A 40 7.93 13.34 -2.16
C ARG A 40 6.41 13.15 -2.15
N ASP A 41 5.90 12.25 -3.00
CA ASP A 41 4.47 12.00 -3.16
C ASP A 41 3.92 11.16 -1.98
N LEU A 42 4.80 10.57 -1.16
CA LEU A 42 4.43 9.85 0.06
C LEU A 42 3.73 10.76 1.07
N VAL A 43 4.28 11.96 1.31
CA VAL A 43 3.83 12.82 2.40
C VAL A 43 2.39 13.28 2.20
N ASP A 44 2.04 13.52 0.94
CA ASP A 44 0.73 14.03 0.53
C ASP A 44 -0.27 12.91 0.22
N MET A 45 0.16 11.64 0.26
CA MET A 45 -0.71 10.51 -0.04
C MET A 45 -1.78 10.33 1.04
N VAL A 46 -3.02 10.62 0.66
CA VAL A 46 -4.19 10.46 1.51
C VAL A 46 -4.47 8.97 1.72
N MET A 47 -4.28 8.52 2.97
CA MET A 47 -4.68 7.18 3.40
C MET A 47 -6.15 7.18 3.81
N ARG A 48 -7.01 6.73 2.89
CA ARG A 48 -8.45 6.65 3.12
C ARG A 48 -8.74 5.59 4.20
N GLN A 49 -9.42 6.00 5.27
CA GLN A 49 -9.90 5.08 6.29
C GLN A 49 -11.22 4.44 5.84
N GLY A 50 -11.48 3.20 6.28
CA GLY A 50 -12.69 2.46 5.91
C GLY A 50 -12.74 1.98 4.46
N CYS A 51 -11.65 2.13 3.71
CA CYS A 51 -11.53 1.67 2.33
C CYS A 51 -10.39 0.65 2.20
N TYR A 52 -10.43 -0.13 1.12
CA TYR A 52 -9.35 -1.01 0.72
C TYR A 52 -8.51 -0.33 -0.37
N CYS A 53 -7.22 -0.63 -0.36
CA CYS A 53 -6.33 -0.29 -1.46
C CYS A 53 -5.88 -1.59 -2.13
N ARG A 54 -6.24 -1.74 -3.41
CA ARG A 54 -5.73 -2.84 -4.24
C ARG A 54 -4.45 -2.37 -4.91
N LEU A 55 -3.38 -3.15 -4.71
CA LEU A 55 -2.11 -2.97 -5.38
C LEU A 55 -1.94 -4.11 -6.38
N ALA A 56 -1.97 -3.79 -7.67
CA ALA A 56 -1.82 -4.76 -8.76
C ALA A 56 -1.11 -4.09 -9.94
N ASP A 57 -0.18 -4.80 -10.58
CA ASP A 57 0.51 -4.33 -11.79
C ASP A 57 1.17 -2.94 -11.64
N GLY A 58 1.66 -2.62 -10.43
CA GLY A 58 2.30 -1.34 -10.10
C GLY A 58 1.31 -0.17 -9.98
N GLN A 59 0.01 -0.44 -9.91
CA GLN A 59 -1.05 0.56 -9.72
C GLN A 59 -1.69 0.41 -8.34
N ALA A 60 -2.24 1.51 -7.83
CA ALA A 60 -2.94 1.58 -6.55
C ALA A 60 -4.37 2.10 -6.76
N ASP A 61 -5.36 1.24 -6.54
CA ASP A 61 -6.78 1.58 -6.65
C ASP A 61 -7.44 1.56 -5.26
N TRP A 62 -8.22 2.58 -4.96
CA TRP A 62 -9.03 2.63 -3.74
C TRP A 62 -10.46 2.20 -4.03
N PHE A 63 -10.99 1.29 -3.22
CA PHE A 63 -12.34 0.77 -3.38
C PHE A 63 -13.01 0.55 -2.01
N ASP A 64 -14.34 0.56 -2.00
CA ASP A 64 -15.13 0.28 -0.81
C ASP A 64 -15.74 -1.12 -0.98
N ALA A 65 -15.25 -2.08 -0.19
CA ALA A 65 -15.71 -3.46 -0.29
C ALA A 65 -17.19 -3.64 0.06
N THR A 66 -17.83 -2.67 0.72
CA THR A 66 -19.26 -2.72 1.07
C THR A 66 -20.16 -2.17 -0.05
N VAL A 67 -19.66 -1.23 -0.86
CA VAL A 67 -20.41 -0.61 -1.95
C VAL A 67 -20.16 -1.35 -3.26
N ASP A 68 -18.91 -1.77 -3.52
CA ASP A 68 -18.49 -2.39 -4.79
C ASP A 68 -18.79 -3.90 -4.88
N ALA A 69 -19.32 -4.51 -3.81
CA ALA A 69 -19.77 -5.91 -3.80
C ALA A 69 -21.24 -6.09 -4.22
N SER A 70 -21.90 -5.01 -4.63
CA SER A 70 -23.33 -4.93 -4.99
C SER A 70 -23.60 -5.21 -6.46
#